data_AF-A0A6I5PC71-F1
#
_entry.id   AF-A0A6I5PC71-F1
#
_cell.length_a   1.000
_cell.length_b   1.000
_cell.length_c   1.000
_cell.angle_alpha   90.00
_cell.angle_beta   90.00
_cell.angle_gamma   90.00
#
_symmetry.space_group_name_H-M   'P 1'
#
loop_
_entity.id
_entity.type
_entity.pdbx_description
1 polymer ?
#
loop_
_entity_poly.entity_id
_entity_poly.type
_entity_poly.pdbx_seq_one_letter_code
_entity_poly.pdbx_strand_id
1 'polypeptide(L)' 'MDNFSGLIDAQLILLVGAIATVVLVSRLAFRLFSQESKTLLALVTVLLVLEFIFGISPREVWFEISHLPQAIARLTQPLA' A
#
# COMPACT_ATOMS: atom_id res chain seq x y z
N MET A 1 -36.21 33.96 -21.07
CA MET A 1 -35.77 33.57 -19.70
C MET A 1 -35.24 32.13 -19.71
N ASP A 2 -34.73 31.67 -20.85
CA ASP A 2 -34.53 30.23 -21.12
C ASP A 2 -33.05 29.81 -21.01
N ASN A 3 -32.14 30.77 -21.10
CA ASN A 3 -30.69 30.54 -20.99
C ASN A 3 -30.23 30.22 -19.56
N PHE A 4 -31.00 30.62 -18.54
CA PHE A 4 -30.68 30.31 -17.13
C PHE A 4 -31.00 28.84 -16.77
N SER A 5 -32.00 28.23 -17.41
CA SER A 5 -32.35 26.81 -17.22
C SER A 5 -31.22 25.89 -17.69
N GLY A 6 -30.64 26.16 -18.87
CA GLY A 6 -29.58 25.32 -19.45
C GLY A 6 -28.26 25.38 -18.68
N LEU A 7 -27.96 26.51 -18.03
CA LEU A 7 -26.78 26.65 -17.15
C LEU A 7 -26.90 25.82 -15.87
N ILE A 8 -28.11 25.74 -15.30
CA ILE A 8 -28.39 24.94 -14.10
C ILE A 8 -28.29 23.44 -14.42
N ASP A 9 -28.82 23.00 -15.56
CA ASP A 9 -28.70 21.61 -16.02
C ASP A 9 -27.25 21.19 -16.27
N ALA A 10 -26.45 22.03 -16.94
CA ALA A 10 -25.04 21.75 -17.18
C ALA A 10 -24.25 21.62 -15.87
N GLN A 11 -24.55 22.47 -14.88
CA GLN A 11 -23.89 22.44 -13.58
C GLN A 11 -24.28 21.21 -12.76
N LEU A 12 -25.54 20.79 -12.81
CA LEU A 12 -26.00 19.55 -12.19
C LEU A 12 -25.31 18.32 -12.80
N ILE A 13 -25.19 18.26 -14.11
CA ILE A 13 -24.50 17.16 -14.81
C ILE A 13 -23.02 17.11 -14.39
N LEU A 14 -22.34 18.25 -14.35
CA LEU A 14 -20.95 18.33 -13.90
C LEU A 14 -20.78 17.91 -12.44
N LEU A 15 -21.70 18.34 -11.56
CA LEU A 15 -21.68 17.99 -10.15
C LEU A 15 -21.86 16.48 -9.94
N VAL A 16 -22.84 15.88 -10.64
CA VAL A 16 -23.09 14.43 -10.58
C VAL A 16 -21.90 13.66 -11.15
N GLY A 17 -21.32 14.12 -12.26
CA GLY A 17 -20.11 13.52 -12.85
C GLY A 17 -18.91 13.57 -11.89
N ALA A 18 -18.70 14.71 -11.21
CA ALA A 18 -17.63 14.86 -10.23
C ALA A 18 -17.82 13.92 -9.02
N ILE A 19 -19.04 13.85 -8.46
CA ILE A 19 -19.35 12.95 -7.35
C ILE A 19 -19.14 11.49 -7.76
N ALA A 20 -19.64 11.08 -8.92
CA ALA A 20 -19.45 9.73 -9.43
C ALA A 20 -17.96 9.40 -9.60
N THR A 21 -17.17 10.33 -10.12
CA THR A 21 -15.72 10.15 -10.30
C THR A 21 -15.01 9.99 -8.96
N VAL A 22 -15.30 10.85 -7.97
CA VAL A 22 -14.72 10.74 -6.62
C VAL A 22 -15.07 9.39 -5.99
N VAL A 23 -16.33 8.96 -6.08
CA VAL A 23 -16.77 7.67 -5.55
C VAL A 23 -16.03 6.50 -6.22
N LEU A 24 -15.86 6.53 -7.54
CA LEU A 24 -15.10 5.51 -8.26
C LEU A 24 -13.63 5.47 -7.82
N VAL A 25 -12.98 6.64 -7.72
CA VAL A 25 -11.58 6.74 -7.32
C VAL A 25 -11.40 6.26 -5.88
N SER A 26 -12.26 6.69 -4.95
CA SER A 26 -12.22 6.23 -3.57
C SER A 26 -12.43 4.71 -3.49
N ARG A 27 -13.39 4.16 -4.22
CA ARG A 27 -13.63 2.71 -4.25
C ARG A 27 -12.43 1.94 -4.79
N LEU A 28 -11.78 2.44 -5.83
CA LEU A 28 -10.56 1.84 -6.39
C LEU A 28 -9.41 1.90 -5.37
N ALA A 29 -9.20 3.04 -4.72
CA ALA A 29 -8.21 3.20 -3.67
C ALA A 29 -8.45 2.20 -2.52
N PHE A 30 -9.66 2.12 -1.98
CA PHE A 30 -10.00 1.15 -0.93
C PHE A 30 -9.80 -0.30 -1.37
N ARG A 31 -10.06 -0.61 -2.64
CA ARG A 31 -9.82 -1.96 -3.18
C ARG A 31 -8.34 -2.30 -3.23
N LEU A 32 -7.50 -1.36 -3.66
CA LEU A 32 -6.04 -1.51 -3.67
C LEU A 32 -5.51 -1.64 -2.24
N PHE A 33 -5.92 -0.75 -1.33
CA PHE A 33 -5.56 -0.85 0.09
C PHE A 33 -6.01 -2.19 0.71
N SER A 34 -7.20 -2.69 0.35
CA SER A 34 -7.69 -3.98 0.84
C SER A 34 -6.90 -5.16 0.28
N GLN A 35 -6.46 -5.12 -0.98
CA GLN A 35 -5.58 -6.14 -1.55
C GLN A 35 -4.22 -6.15 -0.84
N GLU A 36 -3.59 -4.98 -0.70
CA GLU A 36 -2.28 -4.85 -0.03
C GLU A 36 -2.37 -5.15 1.47
N SER A 37 -3.53 -4.90 2.10
CA SER A 37 -3.73 -5.22 3.52
C SER A 37 -3.58 -6.71 3.81
N LYS A 38 -3.94 -7.60 2.87
CA LYS A 38 -3.73 -9.05 3.03
C LYS A 38 -2.25 -9.39 3.04
N THR A 39 -1.47 -8.76 2.16
CA THR A 39 -0.01 -8.93 2.09
C THR A 39 0.64 -8.44 3.37
N LEU A 40 0.26 -7.26 3.85
CA LEU A 40 0.75 -6.71 5.12
C LEU A 40 0.37 -7.58 6.30
N LEU A 41 -0.89 -8.05 6.36
CA LEU A 41 -1.36 -8.94 7.43
C LEU A 41 -0.62 -10.27 7.40
N ALA A 42 -0.38 -10.85 6.22
CA ALA A 42 0.40 -12.07 6.06
C ALA A 42 1.85 -11.86 6.51
N LEU A 43 2.47 -10.74 6.16
CA LEU A 43 3.83 -10.39 6.57
C LEU A 43 3.94 -10.23 8.09
N VAL A 44 2.98 -9.52 8.70
CA VAL A 44 2.89 -9.41 10.18
C VAL A 44 2.67 -10.78 10.82
N THR A 45 1.84 -11.63 10.23
CA THR A 45 1.60 -12.99 10.73
C THR A 45 2.89 -13.82 10.68
N VAL A 46 3.65 -13.78 9.59
CA VAL A 46 4.94 -14.47 9.48
C VAL A 46 5.93 -13.96 10.53
N LEU A 47 6.02 -12.64 10.72
CA LEU A 47 6.87 -12.05 11.77
C LEU A 47 6.48 -12.53 13.17
N LEU A 48 5.18 -12.53 13.49
CA LEU A 48 4.66 -13.01 14.77
C LEU A 48 4.90 -14.50 14.99
N VAL A 49 4.74 -15.32 13.95
CA VAL A 49 5.05 -16.75 14.00
C VAL A 49 6.53 -16.98 14.25
N LEU A 50 7.40 -16.19 13.61
CA LEU A 50 8.84 -16.27 13.80
C LEU A 50 9.24 -15.85 15.22
N GLU A 51 8.66 -14.77 15.74
CA GLU A 51 8.85 -14.31 17.11
C GLU A 51 8.34 -15.35 18.13
N PHE A 52 7.19 -15.96 17.88
CA PHE A 52 6.61 -16.95 18.79
C PHE A 52 7.36 -18.29 18.80
N ILE A 53 7.80 -18.79 17.64
CA ILE A 53 8.45 -20.11 17.52
C ILE A 53 9.95 -20.01 17.82
N PHE A 54 10.63 -18.97 17.32
CA PHE A 54 12.08 -18.84 17.41
C PHE A 54 12.53 -17.85 18.49
N GLY A 55 11.62 -17.08 19.09
CA GLY A 55 11.96 -16.08 20.11
C GLY A 55 12.71 -14.86 19.57
N ILE A 56 12.77 -14.68 18.25
CA ILE A 56 13.53 -13.63 17.58
C ILE A 56 12.66 -12.38 17.47
N SER A 57 13.16 -11.24 17.96
CA SER A 57 12.41 -9.98 17.85
C SER A 57 12.29 -9.54 16.39
N PRO A 58 11.14 -8.98 15.95
CA PRO A 58 11.00 -8.37 14.62
C PRO A 58 12.10 -7.33 14.32
N ARG A 59 12.65 -6.67 15.35
CA ARG A 59 13.76 -5.72 15.22
C ARG A 59 15.07 -6.41 14.88
N GLU A 60 15.34 -7.59 15.45
CA GLU A 60 16.54 -8.38 15.16
C GLU A 60 16.49 -8.92 13.75
N VAL A 61 15.35 -9.43 13.30
CA VAL A 61 15.14 -9.88 11.90
C VAL A 61 15.37 -8.72 10.92
N TRP A 62 14.81 -7.55 11.21
CA TRP A 62 15.00 -6.36 10.37
C TRP A 62 16.46 -5.86 10.38
N PHE A 63 17.11 -5.94 11.53
CA PHE A 63 18.53 -5.62 11.67
C PHE A 63 19.40 -6.59 10.87
N GLU A 64 19.14 -7.90 10.93
CA GLU A 64 19.86 -8.89 10.11
C GLU A 64 19.62 -8.68 8.61
N ILE A 65 18.37 -8.50 8.18
CA ILE A 65 18.04 -8.28 6.76
C ILE A 65 18.70 -7.01 6.22
N SER A 66 18.75 -5.92 7.00
CA SER A 66 19.40 -4.68 6.57
C SER A 66 20.93 -4.78 6.50
N HIS A 67 21.55 -5.73 7.22
CA HIS A 67 22.99 -5.97 7.21
C HIS A 67 23.42 -7.12 6.28
N LEU A 68 22.48 -7.96 5.80
CA LEU A 68 22.73 -8.97 4.76
C LEU A 68 23.39 -8.42 3.49
N PRO A 69 23.05 -7.23 2.94
CA PRO A 69 23.74 -6.69 1.77
C PRO A 69 25.24 -6.52 1.99
N GLN A 70 25.66 -6.15 3.21
CA GLN A 70 27.07 -5.98 3.55
C GLN A 70 27.77 -7.33 3.75
N ALA A 71 27.09 -8.32 4.35
CA ALA A 71 27.63 -9.67 4.52
C ALA A 71 27.82 -10.37 3.17
N ILE A 72 26.87 -10.21 2.24
CA ILE A 72 26.96 -10.77 0.88
C ILE A 72 28.07 -10.07 0.10
N ALA A 73 28.19 -8.74 0.18
CA ALA A 73 29.26 -7.99 -0.48
C ALA A 73 30.66 -8.45 -0.05
N ARG A 74 30.85 -8.78 1.23
CA ARG A 74 32.12 -9.32 1.76
C ARG A 74 32.38 -10.76 1.33
N LEU A 75 31.35 -11.59 1.18
CA LEU A 75 31.48 -12.97 0.66
C LEU A 75 31.83 -13.00 -0.83
N THR A 76 31.44 -11.96 -1.59
CA THR A 76 31.80 -11.82 -3.00
C THR A 76 33.13 -11.10 -3.25
N GLN A 77 33.78 -10.55 -2.21
CA GLN A 77 35.14 -10.04 -2.35
C GLN A 77 36.10 -11.23 -2.47
N PRO A 78 36.84 -11.35 -3.58
CA PRO A 78 37.84 -12.39 -3.69
C PRO A 78 38.90 -12.14 -2.61
N LEU A 79 39.23 -13.20 -1.87
CA LEU A 79 40.41 -13.25 -1.00
C LEU A 79 41.63 -12.92 -1.87
N ALA A 80 42.10 -11.67 -1.79
CA ALA A 80 43.33 -11.19 -2.42
C ALA A 80 44.53 -11.48 -1.52
#